data_AF-A0A7S2YYC9-F1
#
_entry.id   AF-A0A7S2YYC9-F1
#
_cell.length_a   1.000
_cell.length_b   1.000
_cell.length_c   1.000
_cell.angle_alpha   90.00
_cell.angle_beta   90.00
_cell.angle_gamma   90.00
#
_symmetry.space_group_name_H-M   'P 1'
#
loop_
_entity.id
_entity.type
_entity.pdbx_description
1 polymer ?
#
loop_
_entity_poly.entity_id
_entity_poly.type
_entity_poly.pdbx_seq_one_letter_code
_entity_poly.pdbx_strand_id
1 'polypeptide(L)'
;RRLGIDAPKAIVGFERTEGRFVPKHDGVVICEAFSESLLLAAEALMEEKRREQQDALVKKARGLWQVLLTALRTKETLEQRWGTGEATAAVLAAANSKKQEKKLVAEEEEE
;
A
#
# COMPACT_ATOMS: atom_id res chain seq x y z
N ARG A 1 4.97 -20.12 -18.29
CA ARG A 1 5.35 -20.97 -19.45
C ARG A 1 6.12 -20.15 -20.50
N ARG A 2 7.08 -19.32 -20.09
CA ARG A 2 7.79 -18.40 -21.01
C ARG A 2 8.89 -19.10 -21.83
N LEU A 3 9.38 -20.25 -21.36
CA LEU A 3 10.49 -21.00 -21.97
C LEU A 3 10.05 -22.13 -22.92
N GLY A 4 8.74 -22.37 -23.10
CA GLY A 4 8.24 -23.47 -23.94
C GLY A 4 8.54 -24.89 -23.47
N ILE A 5 9.18 -25.06 -22.30
CA ILE A 5 9.48 -26.36 -21.69
C ILE A 5 8.19 -26.99 -21.16
N ASP A 6 7.96 -28.25 -21.49
CA ASP A 6 6.89 -29.05 -20.87
C ASP A 6 7.35 -29.49 -19.48
N ALA A 7 6.69 -28.94 -18.46
CA ALA A 7 7.10 -29.11 -17.08
C ALA A 7 5.86 -29.15 -16.18
N PRO A 8 5.52 -30.32 -15.60
CA PRO A 8 4.38 -30.44 -14.70
C PRO A 8 4.64 -29.72 -13.39
N LYS A 9 3.59 -29.14 -12.80
CA LYS A 9 3.65 -28.54 -11.46
C LYS A 9 3.89 -29.64 -10.42
N ALA A 10 4.82 -29.42 -9.52
CA ALA A 10 5.07 -30.32 -8.40
C ALA A 10 4.02 -30.08 -7.30
N ILE A 11 3.49 -31.16 -6.72
CA ILE A 11 2.74 -31.10 -5.45
C ILE A 11 3.76 -31.32 -4.35
N VAL A 12 3.97 -30.31 -3.50
CA VAL A 12 5.00 -30.34 -2.44
C VAL A 12 4.39 -30.64 -1.07
N GLY A 13 3.07 -30.55 -0.95
CA GLY A 13 2.34 -30.91 0.26
C GLY A 13 0.85 -30.64 0.13
N PHE A 14 0.16 -30.61 1.25
CA PHE A 14 -1.24 -30.23 1.33
C PHE A 14 -1.40 -29.11 2.36
N GLU A 15 -2.12 -28.06 1.98
CA GLU A 15 -2.47 -26.97 2.88
C GLU A 15 -3.92 -27.15 3.35
N ARG A 16 -4.17 -26.86 4.63
CA ARG A 16 -5.52 -26.92 5.18
C ARG A 16 -6.17 -25.55 4.99
N THR A 17 -7.07 -25.45 4.03
CA THR A 17 -7.86 -24.24 3.77
C THR A 17 -9.32 -24.56 4.04
N GLU A 18 -9.97 -23.74 4.88
CA GLU A 18 -11.42 -23.85 5.16
C GLU A 18 -11.87 -25.28 5.58
N GLY A 19 -11.02 -25.98 6.35
CA GLY A 19 -11.32 -27.32 6.84
C GLY A 19 -11.12 -28.46 5.83
N ARG A 20 -10.67 -28.18 4.60
CA ARG A 20 -10.32 -29.17 3.57
C ARG A 20 -8.81 -29.17 3.32
N PHE A 21 -8.28 -30.31 2.85
CA PHE A 21 -6.89 -30.42 2.41
C PHE A 21 -6.81 -30.17 0.91
N VAL A 22 -6.09 -29.13 0.51
CA VAL A 22 -5.87 -28.75 -0.89
C VAL A 22 -4.40 -28.99 -1.24
N PRO A 23 -4.07 -29.61 -2.40
CA PRO A 23 -2.67 -29.83 -2.78
C PRO A 23 -1.96 -28.49 -3.01
N LYS A 24 -0.80 -28.33 -2.35
CA LYS A 24 0.06 -27.16 -2.48
C LYS A 24 1.02 -27.37 -3.64
N HIS A 25 0.90 -26.53 -4.65
CA HIS A 25 1.73 -26.56 -5.85
C HIS A 25 2.91 -25.57 -5.74
N ASP A 26 3.94 -25.93 -4.97
CA ASP A 26 5.13 -25.10 -4.73
C ASP A 26 6.37 -25.61 -5.48
N GLY A 27 6.25 -25.78 -6.79
CA GLY A 27 7.41 -26.13 -7.62
C GLY A 27 7.04 -26.65 -8.99
N VAL A 28 8.06 -26.95 -9.78
CA VAL A 28 7.93 -27.52 -11.13
C VAL A 28 8.98 -28.61 -11.28
N VAL A 29 8.59 -29.75 -11.86
CA VAL A 29 9.51 -30.85 -12.17
C VAL A 29 10.02 -30.66 -13.60
N ILE A 30 11.34 -30.68 -13.78
CA ILE A 30 12.01 -30.39 -15.05
C ILE A 30 13.12 -31.41 -15.28
N CYS A 31 13.41 -31.75 -16.54
CA CYS A 31 14.58 -32.57 -16.90
C CYS A 31 15.89 -31.81 -16.63
N GLU A 32 16.91 -32.55 -16.16
CA GLU A 32 18.18 -31.97 -15.71
C GLU A 32 18.87 -31.07 -16.76
N ALA A 33 18.76 -31.42 -18.04
CA ALA A 33 19.33 -30.65 -19.16
C ALA A 33 18.82 -29.20 -19.26
N PHE A 34 17.64 -28.88 -18.71
CA PHE A 34 17.05 -27.54 -18.75
C PHE A 34 17.16 -26.78 -17.42
N SER A 35 17.80 -27.36 -16.41
CA SER A 35 17.92 -26.78 -15.07
C SER A 35 18.57 -25.39 -15.09
N GLU A 36 19.72 -25.26 -15.75
CA GLU A 36 20.45 -23.99 -15.86
C GLU A 36 19.64 -22.92 -16.60
N SER A 37 18.98 -23.29 -17.70
CA SER A 37 18.14 -22.36 -18.48
C SER A 37 16.96 -21.80 -17.67
N LEU A 38 16.38 -22.64 -16.80
CA LEU A 38 15.31 -22.21 -15.90
C LEU A 38 15.83 -21.27 -14.82
N LEU A 39 16.97 -21.58 -14.21
CA LEU A 39 17.58 -20.75 -13.16
C LEU A 39 17.90 -19.35 -13.69
N LEU A 40 18.56 -19.26 -14.84
CA LEU A 40 18.87 -17.98 -15.48
C LEU A 40 17.60 -17.17 -15.75
N ALA A 41 16.56 -17.80 -16.30
CA ALA A 41 15.29 -17.14 -16.56
C ALA A 41 14.58 -16.72 -15.27
N ALA A 42 14.66 -17.53 -14.22
CA ALA A 42 14.08 -17.22 -12.92
C ALA A 42 14.77 -16.02 -12.27
N GLU A 43 16.10 -15.98 -12.30
CA GLU A 43 16.90 -14.85 -11.81
C GLU A 43 16.56 -13.55 -12.55
N ALA A 44 16.48 -13.58 -13.89
CA ALA A 44 16.09 -12.42 -14.68
C ALA A 44 14.70 -11.88 -14.28
N LEU A 45 13.71 -12.77 -14.10
CA LEU A 45 12.36 -12.37 -13.66
C LEU A 45 12.34 -11.83 -12.23
N MET A 46 13.17 -12.39 -11.34
CA MET A 46 13.29 -11.91 -9.97
C MET A 46 13.93 -10.53 -9.92
N GLU A 47 14.94 -10.28 -10.77
CA GLU A 47 15.53 -8.95 -10.92
C GLU A 47 14.54 -7.93 -11.46
N GLU A 48 13.79 -8.26 -12.51
CA GLU A 48 12.74 -7.39 -13.06
C GLU A 48 11.73 -7.01 -11.98
N LYS A 49 11.20 -7.98 -11.24
CA LYS A 49 10.27 -7.74 -10.13
C LYS A 49 10.88 -6.86 -9.05
N ARG A 50 12.16 -7.08 -8.71
CA ARG A 50 12.87 -6.27 -7.70
C ARG A 50 13.02 -4.83 -8.18
N ARG A 51 13.26 -4.60 -9.49
CA ARG A 51 13.30 -3.25 -10.08
C ARG A 51 11.91 -2.60 -10.06
N GLU A 52 10.88 -3.32 -10.50
CA GLU A 52 9.49 -2.83 -10.46
C GLU A 52 9.03 -2.46 -9.04
N GLN A 53 9.39 -3.26 -8.03
CA GLN A 53 9.09 -2.96 -6.64
C GLN A 53 9.81 -1.69 -6.16
N GLN A 54 11.09 -1.53 -6.49
CA GLN A 54 11.83 -0.31 -6.18
C GLN A 54 11.22 0.91 -6.87
N ASP A 55 10.88 0.81 -8.15
CA ASP A 55 10.23 1.89 -8.91
C ASP A 55 8.86 2.24 -8.31
N ALA A 56 8.09 1.25 -7.87
CA ALA A 56 6.82 1.48 -7.20
C ALA A 56 7.00 2.22 -5.86
N LEU A 57 8.03 1.87 -5.09
CA LEU A 57 8.37 2.59 -3.85
C LEU A 57 8.81 4.03 -4.13
N VAL A 58 9.67 4.24 -5.14
CA VAL A 58 10.12 5.57 -5.55
C VAL A 58 8.95 6.42 -6.06
N LYS A 59 8.02 5.85 -6.82
CA LYS A 59 6.80 6.54 -7.28
C LYS A 59 5.92 6.96 -6.11
N LYS A 60 5.71 6.06 -5.13
CA LYS A 60 4.95 6.37 -3.91
C LYS A 60 5.61 7.48 -3.11
N ALA A 61 6.92 7.40 -2.90
CA ALA A 61 7.68 8.45 -2.26
C ALA A 61 7.50 9.77 -3.01
N ARG A 62 7.77 9.82 -4.32
CA ARG A 62 7.57 11.03 -5.12
C ARG A 62 6.16 11.64 -4.98
N GLY A 63 5.12 10.81 -4.98
CA GLY A 63 3.74 11.27 -4.76
C GLY A 63 3.56 11.94 -3.39
N LEU A 64 4.06 11.32 -2.32
CA LEU A 64 4.01 11.90 -0.97
C LEU A 64 4.77 13.24 -0.89
N TRP A 65 5.93 13.33 -1.53
CA TRP A 65 6.72 14.56 -1.55
C TRP A 65 6.03 15.69 -2.33
N GLN A 66 5.35 15.36 -3.43
CA GLN A 66 4.54 16.33 -4.17
C GLN A 66 3.40 16.87 -3.32
N VAL A 67 2.68 16.00 -2.59
CA VAL A 67 1.62 16.41 -1.65
C VAL A 67 2.17 17.28 -0.53
N LEU A 68 3.35 16.94 0.01
CA LEU A 68 3.98 17.75 1.05
C LEU A 68 4.31 19.17 0.55
N LEU A 69 4.92 19.27 -0.63
CA LEU A 69 5.29 20.57 -1.21
C LEU A 69 4.06 21.42 -1.54
N THR A 70 2.99 20.82 -2.09
CA THR A 70 1.75 21.56 -2.36
C THR A 70 1.11 22.02 -1.05
N ALA A 71 1.07 21.17 -0.02
CA ALA A 71 0.55 21.53 1.29
C ALA A 71 1.33 22.68 1.95
N LEU A 72 2.67 22.64 1.86
CA LEU A 72 3.52 23.74 2.36
C LEU A 72 3.26 25.05 1.62
N ARG A 73 3.15 25.00 0.28
CA ARG A 73 2.82 26.18 -0.52
C ARG A 73 1.45 26.74 -0.19
N THR A 74 0.45 25.88 0.00
CA THR A 74 -0.89 26.33 0.41
C THR A 74 -0.86 26.94 1.80
N LYS A 75 -0.10 26.37 2.74
CA LYS A 75 0.06 26.92 4.09
C LYS A 75 0.63 28.34 4.02
N GLU A 76 1.71 28.53 3.27
CA GLU A 76 2.32 29.86 3.09
C GLU A 76 1.36 30.86 2.45
N THR A 77 0.62 30.44 1.41
CA THR A 77 -0.38 31.31 0.77
C THR A 77 -1.51 31.70 1.73
N LEU A 78 -1.95 30.76 2.58
CA LEU A 78 -2.97 31.03 3.59
C LEU A 78 -2.43 31.99 4.67
N GLU A 79 -1.21 31.77 5.16
CA GLU A 79 -0.57 32.64 6.16
C GLU A 79 -0.37 34.07 5.64
N GLN A 80 -0.01 34.23 4.36
CA GLN A 80 0.11 35.57 3.74
C GLN A 80 -1.23 36.30 3.63
N ARG A 81 -2.32 35.57 3.35
CA ARG A 81 -3.62 36.17 3.07
C ARG A 81 -4.48 36.39 4.32
N TRP A 82 -4.32 35.56 5.35
CA TRP A 82 -5.12 35.62 6.58
C TRP A 82 -4.29 35.82 7.86
N GLY A 83 -2.96 35.91 7.77
CA GLY A 83 -2.07 36.00 8.94
C GLY A 83 -1.75 34.64 9.58
N THR A 84 -0.92 34.63 10.62
CA THR A 84 -0.48 33.40 11.31
C THR A 84 -1.66 32.64 11.91
N GLY A 85 -1.67 31.32 11.72
CA GLY A 85 -2.81 30.44 12.04
C GLY A 85 -3.23 30.35 13.51
N GLU A 86 -2.59 31.05 14.45
CA GLU A 86 -3.03 31.16 15.85
C GLU A 86 -4.44 31.75 15.96
N ALA A 87 -4.76 32.77 15.15
CA ALA A 87 -6.08 33.38 15.13
C ALA A 87 -7.16 32.40 14.59
N THR A 88 -6.83 31.59 13.59
CA THR A 88 -7.77 30.63 13.00
C THR A 88 -7.92 29.34 13.81
N ALA A 89 -6.85 28.88 14.48
CA ALA A 89 -6.87 27.70 15.34
C ALA A 89 -7.75 27.94 16.58
N ALA A 90 -7.71 29.13 17.16
CA ALA A 90 -8.60 29.53 18.25
C ALA A 90 -10.09 29.53 17.83
N VAL A 91 -10.39 30.01 16.62
CA VAL A 91 -11.76 30.03 16.07
C VAL A 91 -12.29 28.62 15.79
N LEU A 92 -11.46 27.74 15.22
CA LEU A 92 -11.84 26.35 14.95
C LEU A 92 -11.99 25.52 16.24
N ALA A 93 -11.12 25.75 17.23
CA ALA A 93 -11.25 25.13 18.55
C ALA A 93 -12.56 25.57 19.25
N ALA A 94 -12.90 26.85 19.20
CA ALA A 94 -14.16 27.39 19.74
C ALA A 94 -15.42 26.90 18.98
N ALA A 95 -15.29 26.56 17.70
CA ALA A 95 -16.39 25.99 16.91
C ALA A 95 -16.61 24.50 17.24
N ASN A 96 -15.54 23.75 17.51
CA ASN A 96 -15.63 22.33 17.88
C ASN A 96 -16.18 22.11 19.29
N SER A 97 -15.82 22.95 20.25
CA SER A 97 -16.39 22.89 21.61
C SER A 97 -17.91 23.15 21.60
N LYS A 98 -18.38 24.15 20.86
CA LYS A 98 -19.83 24.41 20.67
C LYS A 98 -20.58 23.24 20.03
N LYS A 99 -19.92 22.47 19.17
CA LYS A 99 -20.52 21.31 18.51
C LYS A 99 -20.60 20.09 19.44
N GLN A 100 -19.67 19.97 20.38
CA GLN A 100 -19.74 18.95 21.43
C GLN A 100 -20.82 19.28 22.45
N GLU A 101 -20.91 20.53 22.92
CA GLU A 101 -21.98 20.97 23.84
C GLU A 101 -23.38 20.74 23.25
N LYS A 102 -23.56 21.07 21.96
CA LYS A 102 -24.85 20.85 21.28
C LYS A 102 -25.19 19.37 21.06
N LYS A 103 -24.20 18.48 21.09
CA LYS A 103 -24.39 17.03 20.97
C LYS A 103 -24.75 16.39 22.32
N LEU A 104 -24.14 16.88 23.40
CA LEU A 104 -24.48 16.50 24.77
C LEU A 104 -25.91 16.90 25.15
N VAL A 105 -26.33 18.13 24.81
CA VAL A 105 -27.71 18.60 25.05
C VAL A 105 -28.75 17.79 24.26
N ALA A 106 -28.40 17.27 23.08
CA ALA A 106 -29.29 16.45 22.28
C ALA A 106 -29.41 15.00 22.78
N GLU A 107 -28.40 14.48 23.48
CA GLU A 107 -28.45 13.15 24.12
C GLU A 107 -29.19 13.20 25.47
N GLU A 108 -29.19 14.33 26.18
CA GLU A 108 -29.94 14.52 27.43
C GLU A 108 -31.44 14.81 27.22
N GLU A 109 -31.88 15.24 26.02
CA GLU A 109 -33.31 15.44 25.70
C GLU A 109 -34.00 14.17 25.15
N GLU A 110 -33.24 13.10 24.85
CA GLU A 110 -33.79 11.80 24.42
C GLU A 110 -33.97 10.77 25.55
N GLU A 111 -33.56 11.07 26.80
CA GLU A 111 -33.88 10.31 28.03
C GLU A 111 -35.10 10.88 28.78
#